data_AF-T1KZX7-F1
#
_entry.id   AF-T1KZX7-F1
#
_cell.length_a   1.000
_cell.length_b   1.000
_cell.length_c   1.000
_cell.angle_alpha   90.00
_cell.angle_beta   90.00
_cell.angle_gamma   90.00
#
_symmetry.space_group_name_H-M   'P 1'
#
loop_
_entity.id
_entity.type
_entity.pdbx_description
1 polymer ?
#
loop_
_entity_poly.entity_id
_entity_poly.type
_entity_poly.pdbx_seq_one_letter_code
_entity_poly.pdbx_strand_id
1 'polypeptide(L)'
;MSINNNKQVTNKSGPLVKEMQKRFSEFIKTNADQFDEEDIKRISEDDFFVKRFLISRKRNVDSAFKMMIETLKWIKREDFRRLKPNHFPSEFYTIGVLFDYEPDLEGNFTIYIRVKYILRCGPMVPHAIKWASKFFYDLDVKLQGAFYTVLIDFQGCGVKNAEFEFIWHAINIMRTYLPACLKQILVIDMPKIFKFGWLIVKQLVPESERSILKFISRQQLFDFIDPKNVPEFLGGSCTRPCQGPLMVPKGCPTAIEYGLSKGVPLDQCLKVAKIYEPIIKEQNLYKMVDKDEDFVSRVESELKCRSEGKPLEKSSLTVEQPGQDSLQSV
;
A
#
# COMPACT_ATOMS: atom_id res chain seq x y z
N MET A 1 15.92 -6.50 -17.41
CA MET A 1 17.18 -6.17 -16.72
C MET A 1 17.46 -7.24 -15.69
N SER A 2 18.56 -7.98 -15.86
CA SER A 2 18.97 -9.06 -14.98
C SER A 2 19.27 -8.51 -13.59
N ILE A 3 18.53 -8.98 -12.58
CA ILE A 3 18.76 -8.65 -11.17
C ILE A 3 20.13 -9.20 -10.80
N ASN A 4 21.05 -8.30 -10.50
CA ASN A 4 22.43 -8.61 -10.16
C ASN A 4 22.47 -9.33 -8.80
N ASN A 5 22.58 -10.66 -8.83
CA ASN A 5 22.54 -11.55 -7.66
C ASN A 5 23.83 -11.56 -6.82
N ASN A 6 24.64 -10.50 -6.88
CA ASN A 6 25.92 -10.41 -6.17
C ASN A 6 25.91 -9.34 -5.07
N LYS A 7 24.98 -9.47 -4.11
CA LYS A 7 25.12 -8.79 -2.81
C LYS A 7 26.03 -9.64 -1.92
N GLN A 8 27.30 -9.25 -1.82
CA GLN A 8 28.30 -9.89 -0.95
C GLN A 8 27.72 -10.25 0.44
N VAL A 9 27.70 -11.55 0.72
CA VAL A 9 27.32 -12.10 2.02
C VAL A 9 28.39 -11.71 3.03
N THR A 10 28.15 -10.66 3.82
CA THR A 10 29.03 -10.39 4.96
C THR A 10 28.97 -11.57 5.95
N ASN A 11 30.09 -12.28 6.14
CA ASN A 11 30.24 -13.49 6.97
C ASN A 11 29.72 -13.32 8.43
N LYS A 12 29.67 -12.09 8.96
CA LYS A 12 29.26 -11.81 10.36
C LYS A 12 27.86 -12.31 10.77
N SER A 13 26.93 -12.53 9.84
CA SER A 13 25.54 -12.92 10.16
C SER A 13 25.26 -14.41 10.00
N GLY A 14 26.17 -15.20 9.39
CA GLY A 14 25.95 -16.63 9.14
C GLY A 14 25.60 -17.42 10.40
N PRO A 15 26.39 -17.31 11.48
CA PRO A 15 26.09 -17.99 12.74
C PRO A 15 24.72 -17.58 13.34
N LEU A 16 24.38 -16.30 13.27
CA LEU A 16 23.12 -15.77 13.79
C LEU A 16 21.91 -16.24 12.98
N VAL A 17 22.06 -16.41 11.66
CA VAL A 17 21.02 -17.00 10.80
C VAL A 17 20.77 -18.44 11.19
N LYS A 18 21.83 -19.25 11.40
CA LYS A 18 21.69 -20.63 11.85
C LYS A 18 21.07 -20.74 13.23
N GLU A 19 21.42 -19.82 14.14
CA GLU A 19 20.76 -19.71 15.44
C GLU A 19 19.25 -19.42 15.30
N MET A 20 18.87 -18.44 14.48
CA MET A 20 17.45 -18.13 14.23
C MET A 20 16.69 -19.31 13.61
N GLN A 21 17.27 -20.01 12.63
CA GLN A 21 16.69 -21.19 12.01
C GLN A 21 16.50 -22.33 13.02
N LYS A 22 17.50 -22.56 13.89
CA LYS A 22 17.39 -23.55 14.96
C LYS A 22 16.28 -23.20 15.94
N ARG A 23 16.24 -21.95 16.44
CA ARG A 23 15.17 -21.46 17.33
C ARG A 23 13.79 -21.62 16.68
N PHE A 24 13.67 -21.32 15.39
CA PHE A 24 12.42 -21.47 14.65
C PHE A 24 12.00 -22.94 14.52
N SER A 25 12.94 -23.81 14.15
CA SER A 25 12.71 -25.26 14.07
C SER A 25 12.25 -25.87 15.40
N GLU A 26 12.82 -25.43 16.52
CA GLU A 26 12.35 -25.83 17.85
C GLU A 26 10.97 -25.26 18.17
N PHE A 27 10.71 -23.99 17.84
CA PHE A 27 9.44 -23.32 18.07
C PHE A 27 8.26 -23.98 17.33
N ILE A 28 8.46 -24.38 16.07
CA ILE A 28 7.38 -24.98 15.25
C ILE A 28 7.02 -26.41 15.67
N LYS A 29 7.83 -27.11 16.48
CA LYS A 29 7.47 -28.45 17.00
C LYS A 29 6.13 -28.46 17.74
N THR A 30 5.75 -27.34 18.34
CA THR A 30 4.47 -27.18 19.08
C THR A 30 3.59 -26.05 18.55
N ASN A 31 4.02 -25.30 17.53
CA ASN A 31 3.33 -24.10 17.03
C ASN A 31 3.22 -24.05 15.49
N ALA A 32 3.41 -25.17 14.78
CA ALA A 32 3.39 -25.20 13.32
C ALA A 32 2.07 -24.68 12.72
N ASP A 33 0.96 -24.90 13.43
CA ASP A 33 -0.39 -24.43 13.07
C ASP A 33 -0.53 -22.89 13.02
N GLN A 34 0.45 -22.14 13.51
CA GLN A 34 0.45 -20.67 13.47
C GLN A 34 1.13 -20.10 12.21
N PHE A 35 1.72 -20.95 11.35
CA PHE A 35 2.49 -20.53 10.18
C PHE A 35 2.00 -21.21 8.90
N ASP A 36 2.22 -20.55 7.76
CA ASP A 36 1.97 -21.16 6.45
C ASP A 36 3.12 -22.14 6.11
N GLU A 37 2.81 -23.24 5.44
CA GLU A 37 3.82 -24.28 5.12
C GLU A 37 4.94 -23.73 4.24
N GLU A 38 4.61 -22.82 3.32
CA GLU A 38 5.61 -22.17 2.47
C GLU A 38 6.55 -21.27 3.28
N ASP A 39 6.03 -20.61 4.32
CA ASP A 39 6.86 -19.78 5.22
C ASP A 39 7.78 -20.65 6.08
N ILE A 40 7.29 -21.79 6.57
CA ILE A 40 8.12 -22.76 7.32
C ILE A 40 9.29 -23.21 6.45
N LYS A 41 9.01 -23.64 5.21
CA LYS A 41 10.02 -24.09 4.25
C LYS A 41 11.00 -22.97 3.91
N ARG A 42 10.51 -21.75 3.67
CA ARG A 42 11.35 -20.60 3.32
C ARG A 42 12.35 -20.27 4.42
N ILE A 43 11.98 -20.35 5.69
CA ILE A 43 12.92 -20.11 6.79
C ILE A 43 14.11 -21.07 6.76
N SER A 44 13.89 -22.34 6.42
CA SER A 44 14.98 -23.33 6.33
C SER A 44 15.86 -23.21 5.08
N GLU A 45 15.33 -22.66 3.99
CA GLU A 45 16.00 -22.69 2.67
C GLU A 45 16.57 -21.33 2.23
N ASP A 46 16.02 -20.22 2.75
CA ASP A 46 16.38 -18.86 2.35
C ASP A 46 17.09 -18.13 3.50
N ASP A 47 18.41 -18.35 3.59
CA ASP A 47 19.27 -17.69 4.57
C ASP A 47 19.20 -16.15 4.45
N PHE A 48 18.98 -15.62 3.25
CA PHE A 48 18.87 -14.18 3.04
C PHE A 48 17.57 -13.64 3.63
N PHE A 49 16.44 -14.31 3.44
CA PHE A 49 15.17 -13.94 4.05
C PHE A 49 15.27 -13.81 5.57
N VAL A 50 15.88 -14.79 6.24
CA VAL A 50 16.13 -14.77 7.70
C VAL A 50 17.08 -13.62 8.07
N LYS A 51 18.15 -13.42 7.30
CA LYS A 51 19.14 -12.36 7.54
C LYS A 51 18.54 -10.96 7.54
N ARG A 52 17.49 -10.68 6.77
CA ARG A 52 16.84 -9.35 6.73
C ARG A 52 16.31 -8.93 8.11
N PHE A 53 15.73 -9.86 8.87
CA PHE A 53 15.25 -9.58 10.23
C PHE A 53 16.40 -9.22 11.19
N LEU A 54 17.54 -9.93 11.08
CA LEU A 54 18.74 -9.60 11.85
C LEU A 54 19.28 -8.22 11.50
N ILE A 55 19.35 -7.86 10.21
CA ILE A 55 19.79 -6.53 9.78
C ILE A 55 18.87 -5.45 10.37
N SER A 56 17.56 -5.65 10.26
CA SER A 56 16.53 -4.74 10.78
C SER A 56 16.65 -4.48 12.27
N ARG A 57 17.04 -5.51 13.03
CA ARG A 57 17.16 -5.44 14.49
C ARG A 57 18.60 -5.30 14.98
N LYS A 58 19.48 -4.70 14.16
CA LYS A 58 20.88 -4.41 14.52
C LYS A 58 21.62 -5.66 15.05
N ARG A 59 21.28 -6.83 14.49
CA ARG A 59 21.78 -8.17 14.84
C ARG A 59 21.45 -8.66 16.24
N ASN A 60 20.48 -8.05 16.93
CA ASN A 60 19.93 -8.61 18.16
C ASN A 60 19.00 -9.78 17.82
N VAL A 61 19.40 -11.00 18.19
CA VAL A 61 18.71 -12.25 17.83
C VAL A 61 17.30 -12.30 18.41
N ASP A 62 17.10 -11.90 19.67
CA ASP A 62 15.79 -12.03 20.33
C ASP A 62 14.73 -11.13 19.67
N SER A 63 15.08 -9.87 19.42
CA SER A 63 14.17 -8.93 18.74
C SER A 63 13.97 -9.26 17.26
N ALA A 64 15.00 -9.78 16.57
CA ALA A 64 14.88 -10.28 15.20
C ALA A 64 13.94 -11.48 15.13
N PHE A 65 14.12 -12.45 16.03
CA PHE A 65 13.29 -13.64 16.13
C PHE A 65 11.83 -13.26 16.43
N LYS A 66 11.60 -12.37 17.40
CA LYS A 66 10.26 -11.85 17.70
C LYS A 66 9.62 -11.21 16.46
N MET A 67 10.34 -10.33 15.76
CA MET A 67 9.82 -9.68 14.54
C MET A 67 9.46 -10.72 13.46
N MET A 68 10.34 -11.70 13.23
CA MET A 68 10.12 -12.76 12.26
C MET A 68 8.86 -13.56 12.59
N ILE A 69 8.72 -14.03 13.84
CA ILE A 69 7.55 -14.78 14.29
C ILE A 69 6.25 -13.99 14.08
N GLU A 70 6.22 -12.72 14.52
CA GLU A 70 5.04 -11.86 14.35
C GLU A 70 4.69 -11.61 12.89
N THR A 71 5.71 -11.49 12.02
CA THR A 71 5.53 -11.32 10.58
C THR A 71 4.90 -12.55 9.95
N LEU A 72 5.42 -13.75 10.24
CA LEU A 72 4.88 -14.99 9.66
C LEU A 72 3.45 -15.29 10.16
N LYS A 73 3.17 -15.02 11.44
CA LYS A 73 1.81 -15.13 11.99
C LYS A 73 0.84 -14.15 11.32
N TRP A 74 1.29 -12.92 11.06
CA TRP A 74 0.49 -11.92 10.37
C TRP A 74 0.16 -12.35 8.94
N ILE A 75 1.14 -12.88 8.20
CA ILE A 75 0.93 -13.40 6.83
C ILE A 75 -0.13 -14.50 6.83
N LYS A 76 -0.05 -15.47 7.75
CA LYS A 76 -1.06 -16.53 7.87
C LYS A 76 -2.43 -15.99 8.26
N ARG A 77 -2.50 -15.18 9.32
CA ARG A 77 -3.75 -14.65 9.87
C ARG A 77 -4.54 -13.86 8.83
N GLU A 78 -3.86 -13.06 8.02
CA GLU A 78 -4.50 -12.23 7.00
C GLU A 78 -4.77 -12.94 5.68
N ASP A 79 -4.22 -14.15 5.53
CA ASP A 79 -4.27 -15.00 4.34
C ASP A 79 -3.62 -14.37 3.10
N PHE A 80 -2.58 -13.55 3.28
CA PHE A 80 -2.03 -12.74 2.18
C PHE A 80 -1.44 -13.54 1.03
N ARG A 81 -0.96 -14.77 1.26
CA ARG A 81 -0.46 -15.64 0.18
C ARG A 81 -1.55 -15.99 -0.83
N ARG A 82 -2.78 -16.19 -0.36
CA ARG A 82 -3.93 -16.60 -1.18
C ARG A 82 -4.82 -15.42 -1.57
N LEU A 83 -4.70 -14.29 -0.88
CA LEU A 83 -5.47 -13.08 -1.14
C LEU A 83 -5.09 -12.43 -2.48
N LYS A 84 -6.01 -12.46 -3.45
CA LYS A 84 -5.80 -11.88 -4.77
C LYS A 84 -6.11 -10.37 -4.78
N PRO A 85 -5.45 -9.57 -5.65
CA PRO A 85 -5.71 -8.13 -5.75
C PRO A 85 -7.18 -7.79 -6.04
N ASN A 86 -7.86 -8.63 -6.84
CA ASN A 86 -9.27 -8.45 -7.19
C ASN A 86 -10.27 -8.74 -6.05
N HIS A 87 -9.78 -9.12 -4.87
CA HIS A 87 -10.60 -9.19 -3.66
C HIS A 87 -11.09 -7.80 -3.22
N PHE A 88 -10.31 -6.75 -3.47
CA PHE A 88 -10.56 -5.42 -2.95
C PHE A 88 -11.32 -4.53 -3.94
N PRO A 89 -12.05 -3.51 -3.45
CA PRO A 89 -12.71 -2.51 -4.28
C PRO A 89 -11.81 -1.90 -5.35
N SER A 90 -12.35 -1.68 -6.55
CA SER A 90 -11.65 -1.00 -7.65
C SER A 90 -11.13 0.37 -7.24
N GLU A 91 -11.92 1.10 -6.45
CA GLU A 91 -11.71 2.48 -6.02
C GLU A 91 -10.44 2.64 -5.18
N PHE A 92 -10.03 1.59 -4.45
CA PHE A 92 -8.77 1.61 -3.70
C PHE A 92 -7.54 1.73 -4.63
N TYR A 93 -7.64 1.18 -5.84
CA TYR A 93 -6.60 1.31 -6.87
C TYR A 93 -6.82 2.55 -7.74
N THR A 94 -8.06 2.82 -8.14
CA THR A 94 -8.40 3.91 -9.06
C THR A 94 -7.98 5.27 -8.52
N ILE A 95 -8.13 5.53 -7.21
CA ILE A 95 -7.88 6.87 -6.67
C ILE A 95 -6.39 7.22 -6.58
N GLY A 96 -5.50 6.22 -6.59
CA GLY A 96 -4.06 6.42 -6.45
C GLY A 96 -3.65 6.91 -5.05
N VAL A 97 -4.30 6.43 -3.98
CA VAL A 97 -3.96 6.81 -2.60
C VAL A 97 -2.61 6.26 -2.14
N LEU A 98 -2.28 5.03 -2.55
CA LEU A 98 -1.06 4.29 -2.20
C LEU A 98 -0.59 3.51 -3.42
N PHE A 99 0.63 3.75 -3.87
CA PHE A 99 1.21 3.06 -5.03
C PHE A 99 2.73 3.10 -4.99
N ASP A 100 3.39 2.14 -5.65
CA ASP A 100 4.82 2.19 -5.93
C ASP A 100 5.11 2.89 -7.26
N TYR A 101 6.28 3.51 -7.38
CA TYR A 101 6.68 4.25 -8.56
C TYR A 101 8.15 4.10 -8.97
N GLU A 102 8.56 4.90 -9.95
CA GLU A 102 9.91 4.92 -10.48
C GLU A 102 10.95 5.19 -9.39
N PRO A 103 12.17 4.65 -9.53
CA PRO A 103 13.16 4.72 -8.46
C PRO A 103 13.67 6.14 -8.20
N ASP A 104 14.17 6.35 -6.98
CA ASP A 104 14.89 7.56 -6.60
C ASP A 104 16.30 7.62 -7.22
N LEU A 105 17.02 8.72 -7.02
CA LEU A 105 18.36 8.93 -7.59
C LEU A 105 19.41 7.90 -7.10
N GLU A 106 19.15 7.23 -5.98
CA GLU A 106 20.00 6.15 -5.45
C GLU A 106 19.57 4.76 -5.97
N GLY A 107 18.53 4.68 -6.81
CA GLY A 107 17.99 3.44 -7.34
C GLY A 107 17.07 2.71 -6.36
N ASN A 108 16.65 3.34 -5.27
CA ASN A 108 15.70 2.74 -4.33
C ASN A 108 14.28 2.82 -4.90
N PHE A 109 13.46 1.82 -4.60
CA PHE A 109 12.04 1.85 -4.96
C PHE A 109 11.34 3.01 -4.27
N THR A 110 10.31 3.58 -4.90
CA THR A 110 9.54 4.67 -4.29
C THR A 110 8.11 4.24 -4.01
N ILE A 111 7.55 4.73 -2.91
CA ILE A 111 6.18 4.46 -2.51
C ILE A 111 5.52 5.81 -2.24
N TYR A 112 4.39 6.07 -2.86
CA TYR A 112 3.66 7.32 -2.71
C TYR A 112 2.41 7.09 -1.87
N ILE A 113 2.18 7.97 -0.89
CA ILE A 113 0.98 8.06 -0.06
C ILE A 113 0.39 9.46 -0.26
N ARG A 114 -0.79 9.55 -0.86
CA ARG A 114 -1.46 10.83 -1.15
C ARG A 114 -2.54 11.12 -0.10
N VAL A 115 -2.23 12.05 0.81
CA VAL A 115 -3.06 12.29 2.00
C VAL A 115 -4.44 12.88 1.66
N LYS A 116 -4.57 13.64 0.56
CA LYS A 116 -5.87 14.16 0.06
C LYS A 116 -6.93 13.06 -0.07
N TYR A 117 -6.54 11.82 -0.34
CA TYR A 117 -7.45 10.70 -0.59
C TYR A 117 -7.71 9.80 0.61
N ILE A 118 -7.07 10.07 1.75
CA ILE A 118 -7.29 9.34 3.00
C ILE A 118 -8.49 9.97 3.71
N LEU A 119 -9.71 9.70 3.22
CA LEU A 119 -10.94 10.23 3.80
C LEU A 119 -11.59 9.22 4.74
N ARG A 120 -12.34 9.72 5.71
CA ARG A 120 -13.14 8.90 6.63
C ARG A 120 -14.17 8.08 5.85
N CYS A 121 -13.94 6.78 5.73
CA CYS A 121 -14.82 5.86 5.01
C CYS A 121 -15.60 4.92 5.96
N GLY A 122 -15.72 5.29 7.23
CA GLY A 122 -16.55 4.62 8.23
C GLY A 122 -16.34 3.10 8.26
N PRO A 123 -17.36 2.27 7.98
CA PRO A 123 -17.24 0.81 8.03
C PRO A 123 -16.25 0.24 7.01
N MET A 124 -15.79 1.01 6.03
CA MET A 124 -14.78 0.59 5.05
C MET A 124 -13.34 0.72 5.55
N VAL A 125 -13.09 1.40 6.68
CA VAL A 125 -11.74 1.63 7.22
C VAL A 125 -10.94 0.33 7.42
N PRO A 126 -11.49 -0.73 8.07
CA PRO A 126 -10.76 -1.99 8.23
C PRO A 126 -10.38 -2.64 6.89
N HIS A 127 -11.20 -2.46 5.86
CA HIS A 127 -10.93 -3.00 4.52
C HIS A 127 -9.86 -2.21 3.77
N ALA A 128 -9.86 -0.88 3.90
CA ALA A 128 -8.78 -0.04 3.39
C ALA A 128 -7.45 -0.37 4.08
N ILE A 129 -7.49 -0.58 5.41
CA ILE A 129 -6.35 -1.03 6.20
C ILE A 129 -5.83 -2.40 5.73
N LYS A 130 -6.73 -3.37 5.49
CA LYS A 130 -6.35 -4.70 4.98
C LYS A 130 -5.76 -4.63 3.57
N TRP A 131 -6.31 -3.78 2.71
CA TRP A 131 -5.76 -3.53 1.37
C TRP A 131 -4.35 -2.92 1.42
N ALA A 132 -4.14 -1.89 2.24
CA ALA A 132 -2.81 -1.30 2.42
C ALA A 132 -1.82 -2.31 3.02
N SER A 133 -2.27 -3.13 3.96
CA SER A 133 -1.49 -4.24 4.53
C SER A 133 -1.03 -5.23 3.46
N LYS A 134 -1.94 -5.60 2.55
CA LYS A 134 -1.63 -6.46 1.41
C LYS A 134 -0.65 -5.79 0.45
N PHE A 135 -0.82 -4.49 0.16
CA PHE A 135 0.12 -3.72 -0.66
C PHE A 135 1.55 -3.81 -0.10
N PHE A 136 1.73 -3.59 1.21
CA PHE A 136 3.06 -3.68 1.83
C PHE A 136 3.63 -5.10 1.85
N TYR A 137 2.78 -6.12 2.01
CA TYR A 137 3.22 -7.52 1.86
C TYR A 137 3.72 -7.81 0.43
N ASP A 138 2.94 -7.44 -0.60
CA ASP A 138 3.33 -7.65 -2.00
C ASP A 138 4.58 -6.86 -2.37
N LEU A 139 4.72 -5.67 -1.80
CA LEU A 139 5.92 -4.88 -1.91
C LEU A 139 7.13 -5.60 -1.30
N ASP A 140 7.05 -6.18 -0.09
CA ASP A 140 8.19 -6.93 0.49
C ASP A 140 8.63 -8.09 -0.42
N VAL A 141 7.66 -8.82 -0.96
CA VAL A 141 7.87 -9.91 -1.90
C VAL A 141 8.58 -9.40 -3.16
N LYS A 142 8.14 -8.26 -3.71
CA LYS A 142 8.75 -7.61 -4.87
C LYS A 142 10.17 -7.11 -4.58
N LEU A 143 10.38 -6.48 -3.43
CA LEU A 143 11.64 -5.82 -3.08
C LEU A 143 12.77 -6.81 -2.78
N GLN A 144 12.46 -7.97 -2.20
CA GLN A 144 13.45 -8.98 -1.80
C GLN A 144 14.65 -8.36 -1.07
N GLY A 145 14.41 -7.45 -0.13
CA GLY A 145 15.49 -6.78 0.62
C GLY A 145 16.15 -5.58 -0.09
N ALA A 146 15.56 -5.06 -1.17
CA ALA A 146 15.93 -3.77 -1.75
C ALA A 146 15.40 -2.60 -0.93
N PHE A 147 16.15 -1.50 -0.88
CA PHE A 147 15.73 -0.30 -0.17
C PHE A 147 14.60 0.42 -0.91
N TYR A 148 13.80 1.17 -0.16
CA TYR A 148 12.73 2.02 -0.66
C TYR A 148 12.65 3.36 0.09
N THR A 149 12.17 4.38 -0.61
CA THR A 149 11.86 5.71 -0.12
C THR A 149 10.34 5.89 -0.11
N VAL A 150 9.77 6.32 1.03
CA VAL A 150 8.34 6.65 1.11
C VAL A 150 8.16 8.15 0.87
N LEU A 151 7.20 8.52 0.06
CA LEU A 151 6.80 9.89 -0.19
C LEU A 151 5.38 10.08 0.32
N ILE A 152 5.19 11.07 1.19
CA ILE A 152 3.88 11.41 1.75
C ILE A 152 3.52 12.80 1.21
N ASP A 153 2.60 12.83 0.26
CA ASP A 153 2.13 14.04 -0.41
C ASP A 153 0.92 14.63 0.34
N PHE A 154 1.10 15.82 0.89
CA PHE A 154 0.05 16.56 1.59
C PHE A 154 -0.70 17.57 0.71
N GLN A 155 -0.45 17.63 -0.60
CA GLN A 155 -1.15 18.57 -1.47
C GLN A 155 -2.67 18.37 -1.40
N GLY A 156 -3.40 19.46 -1.18
CA GLY A 156 -4.86 19.43 -1.12
C GLY A 156 -5.41 18.70 0.12
N CYS A 157 -4.56 18.35 1.09
CA CYS A 157 -4.99 17.86 2.40
C CYS A 157 -5.61 19.00 3.22
N GLY A 158 -6.86 18.83 3.63
CA GLY A 158 -7.55 19.64 4.64
C GLY A 158 -7.76 18.89 5.96
N VAL A 159 -8.44 19.53 6.92
CA VAL A 159 -8.72 18.95 8.26
C VAL A 159 -9.59 17.68 8.19
N LYS A 160 -10.37 17.52 7.11
CA LYS A 160 -11.23 16.34 6.87
C LYS A 160 -10.45 15.10 6.39
N ASN A 161 -9.22 15.27 5.92
CA ASN A 161 -8.40 14.25 5.25
C ASN A 161 -7.44 13.52 6.21
N ALA A 162 -7.55 13.79 7.50
CA ALA A 162 -6.64 13.27 8.49
C ALA A 162 -7.28 12.10 9.23
N GLU A 163 -7.59 11.01 8.50
CA GLU A 163 -7.67 9.70 9.15
C GLU A 163 -6.24 9.23 9.42
N PHE A 164 -5.62 9.87 10.42
CA PHE A 164 -4.25 9.59 10.80
C PHE A 164 -4.07 8.12 11.19
N GLU A 165 -5.14 7.40 11.56
CA GLU A 165 -5.15 5.94 11.77
C GLU A 165 -4.61 5.17 10.58
N PHE A 166 -4.92 5.57 9.35
CA PHE A 166 -4.39 4.91 8.16
C PHE A 166 -2.88 5.10 8.04
N ILE A 167 -2.39 6.31 8.30
CA ILE A 167 -0.96 6.65 8.26
C ILE A 167 -0.22 5.92 9.40
N TRP A 168 -0.79 5.90 10.61
CA TRP A 168 -0.29 5.15 11.76
C TRP A 168 -0.20 3.67 11.44
N HIS A 169 -1.23 3.09 10.82
CA HIS A 169 -1.26 1.69 10.45
C HIS A 169 -0.20 1.36 9.40
N ALA A 170 -0.06 2.17 8.34
CA ALA A 170 0.98 2.00 7.33
C ALA A 170 2.39 2.02 7.94
N ILE A 171 2.67 2.98 8.82
CA ILE A 171 3.96 3.08 9.52
C ILE A 171 4.16 1.89 10.46
N ASN A 172 3.12 1.45 11.16
CA ASN A 172 3.19 0.29 12.04
C ASN A 172 3.47 -1.00 11.27
N ILE A 173 2.86 -1.20 10.10
CA ILE A 173 3.17 -2.34 9.22
C ILE A 173 4.65 -2.32 8.84
N MET A 174 5.14 -1.18 8.36
CA MET A 174 6.54 -1.04 7.95
C MET A 174 7.51 -1.32 9.11
N ARG A 175 7.20 -0.89 10.34
CA ARG A 175 8.07 -1.09 11.51
C ARG A 175 8.00 -2.51 12.10
N THR A 176 6.82 -3.12 12.06
CA THR A 176 6.55 -4.39 12.75
C THR A 176 6.78 -5.58 11.83
N TYR A 177 6.42 -5.47 10.56
CA TYR A 177 6.35 -6.61 9.65
C TYR A 177 7.33 -6.56 8.48
N LEU A 178 7.81 -5.37 8.07
CA LEU A 178 8.75 -5.26 6.94
C LEU A 178 10.20 -5.23 7.44
N PRO A 179 10.99 -6.32 7.27
CA PRO A 179 12.37 -6.35 7.72
C PRO A 179 13.22 -5.36 6.89
N ALA A 180 13.65 -4.28 7.56
CA ALA A 180 14.45 -3.14 7.10
C ALA A 180 14.73 -3.07 5.60
N CYS A 181 13.97 -2.19 4.95
CA CYS A 181 14.22 -1.69 3.61
C CYS A 181 13.86 -0.18 3.50
N LEU A 182 13.41 0.47 4.57
CA LEU A 182 13.09 1.90 4.54
C LEU A 182 14.37 2.74 4.61
N LYS A 183 14.66 3.46 3.53
CA LYS A 183 15.80 4.39 3.43
C LYS A 183 15.47 5.73 4.09
N GLN A 184 14.34 6.32 3.69
CA GLN A 184 13.87 7.63 4.16
C GLN A 184 12.38 7.81 3.87
N ILE A 185 11.77 8.78 4.54
CA ILE A 185 10.41 9.25 4.31
C ILE A 185 10.50 10.74 3.96
N LEU A 186 10.06 11.09 2.75
CA LEU A 186 9.94 12.45 2.25
C LEU A 186 8.51 12.94 2.47
N VAL A 187 8.34 13.90 3.37
CA VAL A 187 7.05 14.54 3.64
C VAL A 187 6.96 15.81 2.81
N ILE A 188 6.10 15.80 1.79
CA ILE A 188 6.03 16.84 0.76
C ILE A 188 4.91 17.83 1.08
N ASP A 189 5.24 19.13 1.04
CA ASP A 189 4.30 20.25 1.15
C ASP A 189 3.38 20.20 2.39
N MET A 190 3.89 19.72 3.53
CA MET A 190 3.10 19.62 4.77
C MET A 190 2.53 20.99 5.19
N PRO A 191 1.19 21.16 5.27
CA PRO A 191 0.58 22.44 5.58
C PRO A 191 0.96 22.94 6.98
N LYS A 192 1.02 24.27 7.14
CA LYS A 192 1.41 24.91 8.41
C LYS A 192 0.49 24.54 9.58
N ILE A 193 -0.80 24.31 9.32
CA ILE A 193 -1.76 23.85 10.35
C ILE A 193 -1.36 22.47 10.93
N PHE A 194 -0.68 21.65 10.14
CA PHE A 194 -0.11 20.37 10.54
C PHE A 194 1.36 20.49 11.01
N LYS A 195 1.93 21.69 11.15
CA LYS A 195 3.31 21.87 11.66
C LYS A 195 3.45 21.56 13.16
N PHE A 196 2.37 21.53 13.93
CA PHE A 196 2.37 20.87 15.25
C PHE A 196 2.50 19.34 15.15
N GLY A 197 2.52 18.79 13.93
CA GLY A 197 2.78 17.39 13.58
C GLY A 197 4.12 16.86 14.06
N TRP A 198 5.00 17.67 14.65
CA TRP A 198 6.13 17.15 15.44
C TRP A 198 5.66 16.24 16.58
N LEU A 199 4.48 16.50 17.18
CA LEU A 199 3.88 15.59 18.16
C LEU A 199 3.49 14.25 17.52
N ILE A 200 2.94 14.28 16.31
CA ILE A 200 2.58 13.08 15.53
C ILE A 200 3.85 12.31 15.15
N VAL A 201 4.89 13.00 14.66
CA VAL A 201 6.21 12.44 14.35
C VAL A 201 6.87 11.79 15.57
N LYS A 202 6.81 12.43 16.74
CA LYS A 202 7.35 11.87 18.00
C LYS A 202 6.64 10.58 18.41
N GLN A 203 5.34 10.46 18.13
CA GLN A 203 4.59 9.22 18.36
C GLN A 203 4.92 8.15 17.32
N LEU A 204 5.22 8.55 16.09
CA LEU A 204 5.45 7.66 14.95
C LEU A 204 6.86 7.06 14.91
N VAL A 205 7.88 7.88 15.15
CA VAL A 205 9.28 7.53 14.89
C VAL A 205 10.15 7.77 16.14
N PRO A 206 10.81 6.73 16.67
CA PRO A 206 11.74 6.85 17.78
C PRO A 206 12.78 7.92 17.51
N GLU A 207 13.24 8.62 18.55
CA GLU A 207 14.23 9.70 18.40
C GLU A 207 15.47 9.28 17.60
N SER A 208 15.95 8.06 17.87
CA SER A 208 17.08 7.44 17.18
C SER A 208 16.87 7.19 15.68
N GLU A 209 15.62 7.27 15.20
CA GLU A 209 15.22 6.99 13.82
C GLU A 209 14.64 8.22 13.12
N ARG A 210 14.45 9.37 13.81
CA ARG A 210 13.84 10.57 13.21
C ARG A 210 14.61 11.14 12.02
N SER A 211 15.91 10.86 11.94
CA SER A 211 16.77 11.26 10.80
C SER A 211 16.29 10.72 9.43
N ILE A 212 15.47 9.66 9.41
CA ILE A 212 14.90 9.13 8.17
C ILE A 212 13.77 10.03 7.62
N LEU A 213 13.17 10.89 8.44
CA LEU A 213 12.09 11.80 8.05
C LEU A 213 12.66 13.12 7.52
N LYS A 214 12.25 13.53 6.33
CA LYS A 214 12.63 14.81 5.71
C LYS A 214 11.38 15.57 5.29
N PHE A 215 11.24 16.81 5.76
CA PHE A 215 10.16 17.70 5.34
C PHE A 215 10.67 18.56 4.20
N ILE A 216 10.04 18.43 3.04
CA ILE A 216 10.50 19.06 1.81
C ILE A 216 9.36 19.80 1.11
N SER A 217 9.71 20.83 0.36
CA SER A 217 8.84 21.38 -0.67
C SER A 217 8.86 20.48 -1.91
N ARG A 218 7.87 20.65 -2.77
CA ARG A 218 7.82 19.97 -4.06
C ARG A 218 9.02 20.25 -4.95
N GLN A 219 9.57 21.47 -4.92
CA GLN A 219 10.77 21.80 -5.69
C GLN A 219 11.99 21.01 -5.20
N GLN A 220 12.11 20.81 -3.88
CA GLN A 220 13.17 20.01 -3.27
C GLN A 220 13.02 18.51 -3.53
N LEU A 221 11.87 18.03 -4.05
CA LEU A 221 11.71 16.63 -4.43
C LEU A 221 12.75 16.20 -5.48
N PHE A 222 13.14 17.12 -6.36
CA PHE A 222 14.09 16.84 -7.45
C PHE A 222 15.53 16.68 -6.97
N ASP A 223 15.82 17.02 -5.71
CA ASP A 223 17.10 16.67 -5.06
C ASP A 223 17.18 15.18 -4.71
N PHE A 224 16.05 14.46 -4.75
CA PHE A 224 15.94 13.05 -4.37
C PHE A 224 15.54 12.15 -5.54
N ILE A 225 14.75 12.65 -6.49
CA ILE A 225 14.22 11.87 -7.61
C ILE A 225 14.35 12.67 -8.90
N ASP A 226 14.88 12.04 -9.95
CA ASP A 226 14.92 12.63 -11.29
C ASP A 226 13.50 13.04 -11.74
N PRO A 227 13.27 14.26 -12.24
CA PRO A 227 11.95 14.69 -12.70
C PRO A 227 11.26 13.71 -13.66
N LYS A 228 12.01 12.97 -14.49
CA LYS A 228 11.46 11.95 -15.40
C LYS A 228 10.85 10.73 -14.70
N ASN A 229 11.19 10.54 -13.42
CA ASN A 229 10.72 9.48 -12.54
C ASN A 229 9.66 9.99 -11.55
N VAL A 230 9.27 11.27 -11.63
CA VAL A 230 8.24 11.86 -10.75
C VAL A 230 6.91 11.98 -11.53
N PRO A 231 5.76 11.62 -10.94
CA PRO A 231 4.46 11.83 -11.57
C PRO A 231 4.16 13.30 -11.86
N GLU A 232 3.39 13.57 -12.92
CA GLU A 232 3.01 14.94 -13.33
C GLU A 232 2.33 15.76 -12.22
N PHE A 233 1.49 15.13 -11.39
CA PHE A 233 0.80 15.85 -10.29
C PHE A 233 1.77 16.39 -9.22
N LEU A 234 3.00 15.88 -9.16
CA LEU A 234 4.10 16.39 -8.32
C LEU A 234 5.08 17.28 -9.09
N GLY A 235 4.77 17.64 -10.33
CA GLY A 235 5.60 18.51 -11.17
C GLY A 235 6.71 17.79 -11.92
N GLY A 236 6.70 16.46 -11.94
CA GLY A 236 7.59 15.67 -12.80
C GLY A 236 7.07 15.52 -14.24
N SER A 237 7.73 14.67 -15.00
CA SER A 237 7.38 14.38 -16.41
C SER A 237 7.13 12.89 -16.68
N CYS A 238 7.01 12.06 -15.64
CA CYS A 238 6.70 10.65 -15.81
C CYS A 238 5.21 10.46 -16.09
N THR A 239 4.90 9.81 -17.21
CA THR A 239 3.52 9.54 -17.66
C THR A 239 3.02 8.16 -17.24
N ARG A 240 3.82 7.38 -16.48
CA ARG A 240 3.39 6.06 -16.01
C ARG A 240 2.14 6.23 -15.14
N PRO A 241 1.05 5.47 -15.40
CA PRO A 241 -0.17 5.58 -14.62
C PRO A 241 0.09 5.31 -13.12
N CYS A 242 -0.51 6.14 -12.28
CA CYS A 242 -0.52 6.00 -10.82
C CYS A 242 -1.93 6.10 -10.21
N GLN A 243 -2.91 6.41 -11.04
CA GLN A 243 -4.33 6.49 -10.72
C GLN A 243 -5.14 6.13 -11.97
N GLY A 244 -6.45 5.96 -11.80
CA GLY A 244 -7.39 5.70 -12.88
C GLY A 244 -7.56 4.21 -13.21
N PRO A 245 -8.34 3.91 -14.26
CA PRO A 245 -8.80 2.55 -14.58
C PRO A 245 -7.67 1.56 -14.90
N LEU A 246 -6.54 2.07 -15.41
CA LEU A 246 -5.34 1.28 -15.71
C LEU A 246 -4.70 0.64 -14.47
N MET A 247 -4.96 1.20 -13.28
CA MET A 247 -4.42 0.67 -12.03
C MET A 247 -5.28 -0.45 -11.44
N VAL A 248 -6.48 -0.69 -11.97
CA VAL A 248 -7.47 -1.60 -11.40
C VAL A 248 -7.23 -3.04 -11.87
N PRO A 249 -6.93 -3.98 -10.97
CA PRO A 249 -6.87 -5.40 -11.31
C PRO A 249 -8.19 -5.90 -11.92
N LYS A 250 -8.10 -6.78 -12.92
CA LYS A 250 -9.29 -7.34 -13.57
C LYS A 250 -10.17 -8.09 -12.56
N GLY A 251 -11.47 -7.78 -12.59
CA GLY A 251 -12.48 -8.43 -11.76
C GLY A 251 -12.59 -7.88 -10.34
N CYS A 252 -12.01 -6.72 -10.04
CA CYS A 252 -12.33 -6.00 -8.81
C CYS A 252 -13.83 -5.65 -8.75
N PRO A 253 -14.51 -5.87 -7.61
CA PRO A 253 -15.84 -5.28 -7.38
C PRO A 253 -15.73 -3.76 -7.21
N THR A 254 -16.83 -3.06 -7.39
CA THR A 254 -16.98 -1.67 -6.92
C THR A 254 -16.97 -1.62 -5.39
N ALA A 255 -16.70 -0.45 -4.81
CA ALA A 255 -16.70 -0.26 -3.35
C ALA A 255 -18.07 -0.54 -2.74
N ILE A 256 -19.14 -0.25 -3.47
CA ILE A 256 -20.52 -0.51 -3.04
C ILE A 256 -20.82 -2.01 -3.06
N GLU A 257 -20.53 -2.72 -4.15
CA GLU A 257 -20.71 -4.18 -4.23
C GLU A 257 -19.90 -4.89 -3.15
N TYR A 258 -18.64 -4.48 -2.99
CA TYR A 258 -17.79 -5.02 -1.95
C TYR A 258 -18.37 -4.74 -0.56
N GLY A 259 -18.76 -3.50 -0.26
CA GLY A 259 -19.34 -3.12 1.03
C GLY A 259 -20.57 -3.96 1.37
N LEU A 260 -21.51 -4.09 0.43
CA LEU A 260 -22.69 -4.94 0.58
C LEU A 260 -22.32 -6.41 0.84
N SER A 261 -21.32 -6.95 0.11
CA SER A 261 -20.83 -8.32 0.34
C SER A 261 -20.21 -8.53 1.72
N LYS A 262 -19.80 -7.45 2.41
CA LYS A 262 -19.27 -7.47 3.79
C LYS A 262 -20.33 -7.13 4.84
N GLY A 263 -21.61 -7.01 4.44
CA GLY A 263 -22.71 -6.67 5.33
C GLY A 263 -22.79 -5.17 5.69
N VAL A 264 -22.10 -4.30 4.97
CA VAL A 264 -22.24 -2.85 5.14
C VAL A 264 -23.59 -2.42 4.56
N PRO A 265 -24.45 -1.73 5.32
CA PRO A 265 -25.73 -1.22 4.83
C PRO A 265 -25.56 -0.31 3.62
N LEU A 266 -26.52 -0.37 2.67
CA LEU A 266 -26.46 0.41 1.44
C LEU A 266 -26.34 1.92 1.70
N ASP A 267 -27.09 2.45 2.66
CA ASP A 267 -27.03 3.88 3.01
C ASP A 267 -25.62 4.31 3.46
N GLN A 268 -24.88 3.42 4.14
CA GLN A 268 -23.50 3.66 4.54
C GLN A 268 -22.54 3.57 3.36
N CYS A 269 -22.72 2.59 2.46
CA CYS A 269 -21.97 2.53 1.20
C CYS A 269 -22.15 3.81 0.38
N LEU A 270 -23.38 4.30 0.25
CA LEU A 270 -23.72 5.53 -0.48
C LEU A 270 -23.12 6.77 0.18
N LYS A 271 -23.15 6.86 1.52
CA LYS A 271 -22.47 7.94 2.26
C LYS A 271 -20.98 7.99 1.96
N VAL A 272 -20.30 6.84 1.95
CA VAL A 272 -18.88 6.76 1.57
C VAL A 272 -18.68 7.18 0.12
N ALA A 273 -19.51 6.68 -0.80
CA ALA A 273 -19.37 7.01 -2.22
C ALA A 273 -19.55 8.51 -2.50
N LYS A 274 -20.52 9.18 -1.82
CA LYS A 274 -20.70 10.64 -1.87
C LYS A 274 -19.48 11.44 -1.39
N ILE A 275 -18.70 10.90 -0.44
CA ILE A 275 -17.48 11.55 0.04
C ILE A 275 -16.40 11.61 -1.06
N TYR A 276 -16.32 10.56 -1.88
CA TYR A 276 -15.30 10.42 -2.94
C TYR A 276 -15.76 10.92 -4.32
N GLU A 277 -17.06 11.07 -4.54
CA GLU A 277 -17.63 11.54 -5.81
C GLU A 277 -17.00 12.85 -6.33
N PRO A 278 -16.79 13.91 -5.53
CA PRO A 278 -16.18 15.14 -6.03
C PRO A 278 -14.74 14.92 -6.53
N ILE A 279 -13.99 14.03 -5.88
CA ILE A 279 -12.61 13.70 -6.25
C ILE A 279 -12.58 12.92 -7.56
N ILE A 280 -13.47 11.93 -7.68
CA ILE A 280 -13.62 11.14 -8.90
C ILE A 280 -13.93 12.05 -10.10
N LYS A 281 -14.84 13.01 -9.92
CA LYS A 281 -15.21 13.99 -10.95
C LYS A 281 -14.05 14.93 -11.30
N GLU A 282 -13.41 15.53 -10.30
CA GLU A 282 -12.28 16.46 -10.47
C GLU A 282 -11.11 15.81 -11.24
N GLN A 283 -10.81 14.54 -10.92
CA GLN A 283 -9.67 13.82 -11.47
C GLN A 283 -9.99 13.03 -12.74
N ASN A 284 -11.24 13.11 -13.23
CA ASN A 284 -11.73 12.38 -14.41
C ASN A 284 -11.40 10.87 -14.37
N LEU A 285 -11.55 10.27 -13.18
CA LEU A 285 -11.11 8.88 -12.93
C LEU A 285 -12.03 7.82 -13.54
N TYR A 286 -13.24 8.23 -13.95
CA TYR A 286 -14.22 7.39 -14.64
C TYR A 286 -14.79 8.16 -15.83
N LYS A 287 -15.05 7.46 -16.95
CA LYS A 287 -15.96 7.97 -17.98
C LYS A 287 -17.39 7.79 -17.47
N MET A 288 -17.93 8.80 -16.81
CA MET A 288 -19.35 8.79 -16.47
C MET A 288 -20.17 8.90 -17.75
N VAL A 289 -21.02 7.91 -18.01
CA VAL A 289 -21.82 7.79 -19.24
C VAL A 289 -22.82 8.94 -19.39
N ASP A 290 -23.25 9.56 -18.29
CA ASP A 290 -24.04 10.79 -18.30
C ASP A 290 -23.56 11.71 -17.18
N LYS A 291 -23.26 12.96 -17.52
CA LYS A 291 -22.84 13.99 -16.56
C LYS A 291 -24.01 14.60 -15.78
N ASP A 292 -25.24 14.36 -16.25
CA ASP A 292 -26.44 15.06 -15.81
C ASP A 292 -27.31 14.26 -14.80
N GLU A 293 -27.03 12.96 -14.59
CA GLU A 293 -27.71 12.15 -13.57
C GLU A 293 -26.94 12.09 -12.23
N ASP A 294 -27.69 12.15 -11.12
CA ASP A 294 -27.17 11.98 -9.76
C ASP A 294 -26.53 10.59 -9.58
N PHE A 295 -25.24 10.56 -9.20
CA PHE A 295 -24.43 9.34 -9.07
C PHE A 295 -25.09 8.31 -8.13
N VAL A 296 -25.72 8.78 -7.06
CA VAL A 296 -26.38 7.92 -6.07
C VAL A 296 -27.64 7.29 -6.63
N SER A 297 -28.47 8.07 -7.31
CA SER A 297 -29.67 7.56 -8.00
C SER A 297 -29.31 6.46 -9.02
N ARG A 298 -28.19 6.60 -9.73
CA ARG A 298 -27.67 5.59 -10.66
C ARG A 298 -27.17 4.33 -9.97
N VAL A 299 -26.39 4.46 -8.90
CA VAL A 299 -25.94 3.32 -8.08
C VAL A 299 -27.14 2.54 -7.51
N GLU A 300 -28.13 3.25 -6.97
CA GLU A 300 -29.35 2.64 -6.45
C GLU A 300 -30.12 1.88 -7.53
N SER A 301 -30.26 2.48 -8.72
CA SER A 301 -30.89 1.85 -9.88
C SER A 301 -30.15 0.59 -10.35
N GLU A 302 -28.81 0.65 -10.45
CA GLU A 302 -27.98 -0.50 -10.84
C GLU A 302 -28.08 -1.65 -9.82
N LEU A 303 -28.03 -1.33 -8.52
CA LEU A 303 -28.19 -2.34 -7.47
C LEU A 303 -29.57 -2.97 -7.50
N LYS A 304 -30.62 -2.17 -7.73
CA LYS A 304 -31.99 -2.67 -7.90
C LYS A 304 -32.08 -3.62 -9.09
N CYS A 305 -31.58 -3.22 -10.26
CA CYS A 305 -31.53 -4.08 -11.45
C CYS A 305 -30.81 -5.41 -11.18
N ARG A 306 -29.64 -5.38 -10.52
CA ARG A 306 -28.88 -6.58 -10.16
C ARG A 306 -29.62 -7.49 -9.17
N SER A 307 -30.26 -6.90 -8.16
CA SER A 307 -31.06 -7.64 -7.18
C SER A 307 -32.28 -8.34 -7.79
N GLU A 308 -32.80 -7.78 -8.88
CA GLU A 308 -33.94 -8.32 -9.65
C GLU A 308 -33.50 -9.28 -10.77
N GLY A 309 -32.20 -9.60 -10.88
CA GLY A 309 -31.64 -10.45 -11.94
C GLY A 309 -31.76 -9.86 -13.35
N LYS A 310 -31.99 -8.55 -13.45
CA LYS A 310 -32.13 -7.85 -14.73
C LYS A 310 -30.75 -7.57 -15.34
N PRO A 311 -30.56 -7.76 -16.65
CA PRO A 311 -29.34 -7.37 -17.32
C PRO A 311 -29.15 -5.86 -17.22
N LEU A 312 -27.92 -5.44 -16.95
CA LEU A 312 -27.54 -4.03 -16.97
C LEU A 312 -27.28 -3.60 -18.41
N GLU A 313 -27.99 -2.58 -18.87
CA GLU A 313 -27.68 -1.97 -20.17
C GLU A 313 -26.33 -1.25 -20.13
N LYS A 314 -25.94 -0.64 -18.99
CA LYS A 314 -24.63 0.00 -18.73
C LYS A 314 -24.30 0.00 -17.24
N SER A 315 -23.04 -0.26 -16.84
CA SER A 315 -22.62 -0.18 -15.43
C SER A 315 -22.35 1.27 -15.03
N SER A 316 -22.69 1.61 -13.79
CA SER A 316 -22.50 2.93 -13.18
C SER A 316 -21.02 3.32 -13.07
N LEU A 317 -20.14 2.31 -13.03
CA LEU A 317 -18.69 2.41 -12.94
C LEU A 317 -18.01 1.45 -13.93
N THR A 318 -18.31 1.55 -15.23
CA THR A 318 -17.50 0.82 -16.22
C THR A 318 -16.11 1.43 -16.30
N VAL A 319 -15.15 0.76 -15.66
CA VAL A 319 -13.72 0.91 -15.94
C VAL A 319 -13.52 0.38 -17.36
N GLU A 320 -13.55 1.25 -18.36
CA GLU A 320 -13.05 0.88 -19.69
C GLU A 320 -11.55 0.56 -19.53
N GLN A 321 -11.23 -0.73 -19.48
CA GLN A 321 -9.85 -1.17 -19.65
C GLN A 321 -9.51 -0.96 -21.13
N PRO A 322 -8.52 -0.12 -21.49
CA PRO A 322 -8.11 0.00 -22.88
C PRO A 322 -7.66 -1.37 -23.39
N GLY A 323 -7.97 -1.66 -24.66
CA GLY A 323 -7.55 -2.90 -25.33
C GLY A 323 -6.03 -3.10 -25.20
N GLN A 324 -5.62 -4.34 -24.93
CA GLN A 324 -4.23 -4.72 -24.65
C GLN A 324 -3.24 -4.45 -25.81
N ASP A 325 -3.72 -4.04 -26.99
CA ASP A 325 -2.89 -3.80 -28.17
C ASP A 325 -2.07 -2.50 -28.09
N SER A 326 -2.25 -1.68 -27.06
CA SER A 326 -1.56 -0.38 -26.91
C SER A 326 -0.36 -0.40 -25.93
N LEU A 327 -0.07 -1.53 -25.27
CA LEU A 327 1.00 -1.64 -24.26
C LEU A 327 2.24 -2.41 -24.72
N GLN A 328 2.35 -2.77 -26.01
CA GLN A 328 3.56 -3.40 -26.57
C GLN A 328 4.55 -2.41 -27.20
N SER A 329 4.35 -1.10 -27.07
CA SER A 329 5.27 -0.13 -27.66
C SER A 329 5.38 1.17 -26.86
N VAL A 330 5.94 1.13 -25.65
CA VAL A 330 6.79 2.21 -25.09
C VAL A 330 7.76 1.61 -24.09
#